data_AF-A0A8S9W4P3-F1
#
_entry.id   AF-A0A8S9W4P3-F1
#
_cell.length_a   1.000
_cell.length_b   1.000
_cell.length_c   1.000
_cell.angle_alpha   90.00
_cell.angle_beta   90.00
_cell.angle_gamma   90.00
#
_symmetry.space_group_name_H-M   'P 1'
#
loop_
_entity.id
_entity.type
_entity.pdbx_description
1 polymer ?
#
loop_
_entity_poly.entity_id
_entity_poly.type
_entity_poly.pdbx_seq_one_letter_code
_entity_poly.pdbx_strand_id
1 'polypeptide(L)'
;MIDYRILVITVLLTLIFSMTVAADTINVTIGTDEYIVLNNDTYIELLDVDTDMSGSAKVWFYSYQDSVGMKSRLYMGDIPTRYTSDSGLTIKVTLDSVFTNGSSFVIESSTELYVTERGAAEGEIPDIDDDGVPDIWDLDNSTPAGYWTDSDGRGRMWGDMNEDGKLTSADALMLLQAVVEKIDIG
;
A
#
# COMPACT_ATOMS: atom_id res chain seq x y z
N MET A 1 -27.59 34.39 54.84
CA MET A 1 -27.17 35.11 53.64
C MET A 1 -26.04 34.30 53.04
N ILE A 2 -26.39 33.35 52.16
CA ILE A 2 -25.46 32.37 51.58
C ILE A 2 -25.00 32.96 50.25
N ASP A 3 -23.68 33.05 50.07
CA ASP A 3 -23.01 33.70 48.96
C ASP A 3 -23.31 33.01 47.61
N TYR A 4 -24.00 33.70 46.72
CA TYR A 4 -24.31 33.26 45.35
C TYR A 4 -23.10 33.28 44.40
N ARG A 5 -21.86 33.33 44.91
CA ARG A 5 -20.63 33.39 44.09
C ARG A 5 -20.05 32.02 43.73
N ILE A 6 -20.65 30.94 44.20
CA ILE A 6 -20.27 29.55 43.88
C ILE A 6 -21.42 28.87 43.12
N LEU A 7 -21.91 29.49 42.05
CA LEU A 7 -22.86 28.82 41.14
C LEU A 7 -22.68 29.23 39.67
N VAL A 8 -21.52 29.82 39.33
CA VAL A 8 -21.25 30.30 37.96
C VAL A 8 -20.07 29.55 37.31
N ILE A 9 -19.30 28.76 38.06
CA ILE A 9 -18.10 28.09 37.53
C ILE A 9 -18.36 26.62 37.16
N THR A 10 -19.35 25.96 37.75
CA THR A 10 -19.60 24.53 37.44
C THR A 10 -20.43 24.30 36.18
N VAL A 11 -21.13 25.33 35.67
CA VAL A 11 -21.89 25.23 34.39
C VAL A 11 -21.02 25.61 33.18
N LEU A 12 -19.82 26.18 33.40
CA LEU A 12 -18.92 26.60 32.33
C LEU A 12 -17.96 25.48 31.84
N LEU A 13 -17.94 24.31 32.50
CA LEU A 13 -17.07 23.18 32.13
C LEU A 13 -17.83 21.90 31.73
N THR A 14 -19.11 22.02 31.39
CA THR A 14 -19.88 20.97 30.68
C THR A 14 -20.36 21.47 29.31
N LEU A 15 -19.70 22.52 28.81
CA LEU A 15 -19.70 22.92 27.41
C LEU A 15 -18.31 22.64 26.82
N ILE A 16 -17.73 21.48 27.16
CA ILE A 16 -16.86 20.82 26.20
C ILE A 16 -17.80 20.57 25.04
N PHE A 17 -17.65 21.38 23.98
CA PHE A 17 -18.28 21.11 22.72
C PHE A 17 -18.13 19.61 22.47
N SER A 18 -19.23 18.86 22.54
CA SER A 18 -19.41 17.79 21.59
C SER A 18 -19.40 18.50 20.24
N MET A 19 -18.20 18.85 19.76
CA MET A 19 -17.97 18.94 18.34
C MET A 19 -18.29 17.53 17.89
N THR A 20 -19.55 17.32 17.53
CA THR A 20 -19.88 16.33 16.52
C THR A 20 -19.09 16.80 15.33
N VAL A 21 -17.82 16.38 15.27
CA VAL A 21 -17.00 16.57 14.09
C VAL A 21 -17.83 15.88 13.02
N ALA A 22 -18.24 16.65 12.00
CA ALA A 22 -19.07 16.12 10.94
C ALA A 22 -18.34 14.90 10.40
N ALA A 23 -18.92 13.72 10.62
CA ALA A 23 -18.35 12.50 10.09
C ALA A 23 -18.47 12.63 8.57
N ASP A 24 -17.33 12.64 7.89
CA ASP A 24 -17.34 12.56 6.45
C ASP A 24 -17.57 11.10 6.06
N THR A 25 -18.22 10.90 4.92
CA THR A 25 -18.61 9.57 4.45
C THR A 25 -18.47 9.50 2.95
N ILE A 26 -17.70 8.52 2.49
CA ILE A 26 -17.52 8.25 1.06
C ILE A 26 -17.94 6.81 0.75
N ASN A 27 -18.45 6.62 -0.47
CA ASN A 27 -18.75 5.31 -1.01
C ASN A 27 -17.73 5.00 -2.11
N VAL A 28 -17.10 3.84 -2.03
CA VAL A 28 -16.06 3.43 -2.98
C VAL A 28 -16.31 2.00 -3.43
N THR A 29 -16.10 1.73 -4.71
CA THR A 29 -16.12 0.37 -5.26
C THR A 29 -14.70 -0.01 -5.65
N ILE A 30 -14.16 -1.08 -5.09
CA ILE A 30 -12.79 -1.54 -5.33
C ILE A 30 -12.89 -2.89 -6.05
N GLY A 31 -12.14 -3.07 -7.14
CA GLY A 31 -12.00 -4.37 -7.79
C GLY A 31 -11.12 -5.32 -6.98
N THR A 32 -11.28 -6.63 -7.15
CA THR A 32 -10.26 -7.59 -6.66
C THR A 32 -8.90 -7.25 -7.25
N ASP A 33 -7.87 -7.29 -6.40
CA ASP A 33 -6.53 -6.85 -6.74
C ASP A 33 -6.50 -5.39 -7.20
N GLU A 34 -7.34 -4.53 -6.60
CA GLU A 34 -7.26 -3.07 -6.70
C GLU A 34 -7.08 -2.45 -5.31
N TYR A 35 -6.50 -1.26 -5.28
CA TYR A 35 -6.42 -0.44 -4.07
C TYR A 35 -6.91 0.98 -4.31
N ILE A 36 -7.24 1.64 -3.20
CA ILE A 36 -7.36 3.09 -3.12
C ILE A 36 -6.48 3.62 -2.01
N VAL A 37 -6.08 4.89 -2.14
CA VAL A 37 -5.40 5.63 -1.07
C VAL A 37 -6.30 6.76 -0.61
N LEU A 38 -6.51 6.82 0.71
CA LEU A 38 -7.22 7.89 1.37
C LEU A 38 -6.23 8.87 1.97
N ASN A 39 -6.44 10.15 1.69
CA ASN A 39 -5.70 11.26 2.27
C ASN A 39 -4.17 11.12 2.16
N ASN A 40 -3.67 10.49 1.09
CA ASN A 40 -2.26 10.21 0.85
C ASN A 40 -1.58 9.43 2.00
N ASP A 41 -2.33 8.59 2.70
CA ASP A 41 -1.86 7.90 3.91
C ASP A 41 -2.38 6.47 4.01
N THR A 42 -3.70 6.28 4.02
CA THR A 42 -4.31 4.97 4.27
C THR A 42 -4.63 4.25 2.97
N TYR A 43 -3.99 3.10 2.76
CA TYR A 43 -4.26 2.19 1.66
C TYR A 43 -5.37 1.21 2.06
N ILE A 44 -6.28 0.97 1.13
CA ILE A 44 -7.33 -0.04 1.24
C ILE A 44 -7.29 -0.88 -0.02
N GLU A 45 -6.86 -2.13 0.14
CA GLU A 45 -6.68 -3.07 -0.95
C GLU A 45 -7.65 -4.23 -0.81
N LEU A 46 -8.34 -4.57 -1.89
CA LEU A 46 -9.26 -5.70 -1.92
C LEU A 46 -8.55 -6.95 -2.45
N LEU A 47 -8.31 -7.91 -1.55
CA LEU A 47 -7.53 -9.12 -1.85
C LEU A 47 -8.37 -10.27 -2.40
N ASP A 48 -9.63 -10.38 -1.97
CA ASP A 48 -10.48 -11.53 -2.30
C ASP A 48 -11.95 -11.18 -2.01
N VAL A 49 -12.87 -11.77 -2.78
CA VAL A 49 -14.31 -11.63 -2.60
C VAL A 49 -14.98 -12.99 -2.62
N ASP A 50 -15.94 -13.17 -1.72
CA ASP A 50 -16.78 -14.35 -1.66
C ASP A 50 -18.24 -13.92 -1.81
N THR A 51 -18.88 -14.36 -2.89
CA THR A 51 -20.29 -14.04 -3.18
C THR A 51 -21.28 -15.04 -2.56
N ASP A 52 -20.82 -16.09 -1.88
CA ASP A 52 -21.68 -17.11 -1.30
C ASP A 52 -22.32 -16.67 0.04
N MET A 53 -23.50 -17.27 0.32
CA MET A 53 -24.35 -17.13 1.52
C MET A 53 -24.75 -15.70 1.93
N SER A 54 -23.79 -14.83 2.30
CA SER A 54 -24.02 -13.47 2.78
C SER A 54 -23.05 -12.42 2.20
N GLY A 55 -22.11 -12.80 1.33
CA GLY A 55 -21.12 -11.86 0.78
C GLY A 55 -20.03 -11.50 1.80
N SER A 56 -18.76 -11.72 1.43
CA SER A 56 -17.61 -11.25 2.21
C SER A 56 -16.49 -10.71 1.32
N ALA A 57 -15.68 -9.83 1.89
CA ALA A 57 -14.51 -9.26 1.23
C ALA A 57 -13.29 -9.34 2.16
N LYS A 58 -12.18 -9.85 1.65
CA LYS A 58 -10.89 -9.82 2.36
C LYS A 58 -10.16 -8.54 1.96
N VAL A 59 -9.89 -7.69 2.93
CA VAL A 59 -9.33 -6.36 2.73
C VAL A 59 -8.02 -6.23 3.50
N TRP A 60 -7.01 -5.59 2.91
CA TRP A 60 -5.80 -5.17 3.59
C TRP A 60 -5.80 -3.66 3.76
N PHE A 61 -5.73 -3.23 5.02
CA PHE A 61 -5.54 -1.85 5.41
C PHE A 61 -4.07 -1.65 5.75
N TYR A 62 -3.40 -0.66 5.17
CA TYR A 62 -2.02 -0.33 5.55
C TYR A 62 -1.76 1.16 5.35
N SER A 63 -0.59 1.62 5.80
CA SER A 63 -0.12 2.98 5.51
C SER A 63 1.33 2.93 5.10
N TYR A 64 1.85 3.99 4.48
CA TYR A 64 3.28 4.04 4.14
C TYR A 64 4.19 3.93 5.37
N GLN A 65 3.70 4.34 6.55
CA GLN A 65 4.43 4.29 7.81
C GLN A 65 4.26 2.96 8.57
N ASP A 66 3.18 2.22 8.29
CA ASP A 66 2.90 0.87 8.80
C ASP A 66 2.65 -0.09 7.62
N SER A 67 3.74 -0.66 7.12
CA SER A 67 3.71 -1.64 6.02
C SER A 67 3.25 -3.03 6.45
N VAL A 68 3.12 -3.31 7.76
CA VAL A 68 2.54 -4.57 8.24
C VAL A 68 1.03 -4.53 8.04
N GLY A 69 0.41 -3.42 8.47
CA GLY A 69 -1.01 -3.16 8.30
C GLY A 69 -1.91 -4.21 8.97
N MET A 70 -3.15 -4.27 8.51
CA MET A 70 -4.21 -5.13 9.04
C MET A 70 -4.98 -5.81 7.91
N LYS A 71 -4.93 -7.13 7.84
CA LYS A 71 -5.81 -7.92 6.97
C LYS A 71 -7.08 -8.30 7.72
N SER A 72 -8.24 -8.01 7.15
CA SER A 72 -9.54 -8.31 7.75
C SER A 72 -10.48 -8.94 6.72
N ARG A 73 -11.42 -9.77 7.19
CA ARG A 73 -12.54 -10.25 6.37
C ARG A 73 -13.80 -9.55 6.84
N LEU A 74 -14.40 -8.77 5.95
CA LEU A 74 -15.60 -7.99 6.19
C LEU A 74 -16.80 -8.77 5.66
N TYR A 75 -17.92 -8.71 6.37
CA TYR A 75 -19.17 -9.38 6.01
C TYR A 75 -20.29 -8.36 5.80
N MET A 76 -21.14 -8.61 4.81
CA MET A 76 -22.26 -7.71 4.52
C MET A 76 -23.25 -7.69 5.69
N GLY A 77 -23.60 -6.50 6.18
CA GLY A 77 -24.49 -6.31 7.33
C GLY A 77 -23.84 -6.48 8.71
N ASP A 78 -22.52 -6.68 8.76
CA ASP A 78 -21.77 -6.71 10.03
C ASP A 78 -21.41 -5.30 10.53
N ILE A 79 -20.88 -5.20 11.74
CA ILE A 79 -20.39 -3.95 12.30
C ILE A 79 -19.19 -3.42 11.49
N PRO A 80 -19.03 -2.09 11.37
CA PRO A 80 -17.90 -1.51 10.64
C PRO A 80 -16.55 -1.93 11.24
N THR A 81 -15.61 -2.32 10.38
CA THR A 81 -14.22 -2.56 10.78
C THR A 81 -13.52 -1.22 10.98
N ARG A 82 -12.85 -1.04 12.11
CA ARG A 82 -12.10 0.18 12.41
C ARG A 82 -10.62 -0.03 12.10
N TYR A 83 -10.02 0.93 11.42
CA TYR A 83 -8.57 1.02 11.20
C TYR A 83 -8.07 2.41 11.59
N THR A 84 -6.87 2.47 12.18
CA THR A 84 -6.20 3.73 12.51
C THR A 84 -4.77 3.63 11.97
N SER A 85 -4.39 4.54 11.08
CA SER A 85 -3.02 4.62 10.57
C SER A 85 -2.08 5.25 11.59
N ASP A 86 -0.77 5.10 11.36
CA ASP A 86 0.27 5.73 12.20
C ASP A 86 0.24 7.26 12.15
N SER A 87 -0.30 7.86 11.08
CA SER A 87 -0.55 9.30 11.01
C SER A 87 -1.68 9.76 11.95
N GLY A 88 -2.47 8.82 12.47
CA GLY A 88 -3.61 9.07 13.35
C GLY A 88 -4.96 9.15 12.64
N LEU A 89 -5.01 9.01 11.30
CA LEU A 89 -6.27 8.93 10.56
C LEU A 89 -7.02 7.66 10.97
N THR A 90 -8.22 7.83 11.50
CA THR A 90 -9.10 6.72 11.88
C THR A 90 -10.27 6.64 10.90
N ILE A 91 -10.47 5.46 10.33
CA ILE A 91 -11.58 5.15 9.43
C ILE A 91 -12.42 4.00 9.99
N LYS A 92 -13.70 4.00 9.63
CA LYS A 92 -14.60 2.86 9.80
C LYS A 92 -15.04 2.42 8.41
N VAL A 93 -14.90 1.14 8.13
CA VAL A 93 -15.15 0.56 6.81
C VAL A 93 -16.24 -0.48 6.94
N THR A 94 -17.32 -0.28 6.20
CA THR A 94 -18.48 -1.18 6.14
C THR A 94 -18.57 -1.77 4.75
N LEU A 95 -18.72 -3.08 4.66
CA LEU A 95 -19.00 -3.76 3.39
C LEU A 95 -20.48 -3.55 3.03
N ASP A 96 -20.72 -2.83 1.93
CA ASP A 96 -22.06 -2.50 1.45
C ASP A 96 -22.58 -3.56 0.47
N SER A 97 -21.75 -3.92 -0.52
CA SER A 97 -22.11 -4.91 -1.55
C SER A 97 -20.88 -5.67 -2.05
N VAL A 98 -21.10 -6.90 -2.51
CA VAL A 98 -20.07 -7.78 -3.09
C VAL A 98 -20.52 -8.17 -4.51
N PHE A 99 -19.57 -8.18 -5.44
CA PHE A 99 -19.74 -8.61 -6.83
C PHE A 99 -18.67 -9.66 -7.17
N THR A 100 -18.78 -10.30 -8.33
CA THR A 100 -17.86 -11.38 -8.75
C THR A 100 -16.39 -10.95 -8.81
N ASN A 101 -16.10 -9.67 -9.03
CA ASN A 101 -14.75 -9.14 -9.23
C ASN A 101 -14.49 -7.85 -8.42
N GLY A 102 -15.22 -7.64 -7.32
CA GLY A 102 -15.06 -6.43 -6.54
C GLY A 102 -16.07 -6.29 -5.41
N SER A 103 -15.98 -5.19 -4.67
CA SER A 103 -16.87 -4.88 -3.56
C SER A 103 -17.04 -3.38 -3.39
N SER A 104 -18.22 -2.96 -2.90
CA SER A 104 -18.45 -1.58 -2.48
C SER A 104 -18.36 -1.44 -0.98
N PHE A 105 -17.76 -0.34 -0.55
CA PHE A 105 -17.54 -0.01 0.85
C PHE A 105 -18.10 1.38 1.17
N VAL A 106 -18.70 1.50 2.35
CA VAL A 106 -18.98 2.78 3.00
C VAL A 106 -17.83 3.05 3.98
N ILE A 107 -17.17 4.19 3.81
CA ILE A 107 -16.04 4.59 4.65
C ILE A 107 -16.39 5.88 5.37
N GLU A 108 -16.33 5.83 6.70
CA GLU A 108 -16.62 6.97 7.58
C GLU A 108 -15.37 7.42 8.33
N SER A 109 -15.19 8.72 8.50
CA SER A 109 -14.15 9.28 9.36
C SER A 109 -14.63 10.57 10.02
N SER A 110 -14.03 10.93 11.16
CA SER A 110 -14.23 12.26 11.75
C SER A 110 -13.46 13.36 11.01
N THR A 111 -12.60 13.00 10.07
CA THR A 111 -11.88 13.96 9.21
C THR A 111 -12.38 13.84 7.78
N GLU A 112 -12.28 14.91 7.02
CA GLU A 112 -12.62 14.92 5.59
C GLU A 112 -11.83 13.83 4.84
N LEU A 113 -12.52 13.08 3.99
CA LEU A 113 -12.01 11.96 3.24
C LEU A 113 -11.95 12.29 1.75
N TYR A 114 -10.79 12.06 1.15
CA TYR A 114 -10.62 12.17 -0.29
C TYR A 114 -9.76 11.01 -0.78
N VAL A 115 -10.20 10.41 -1.88
CA VAL A 115 -9.43 9.40 -2.59
C VAL A 115 -8.32 10.13 -3.35
N THR A 116 -7.08 9.96 -2.91
CA THR A 116 -5.90 10.58 -3.54
C THR A 116 -5.38 9.74 -4.70
N GLU A 117 -5.59 8.43 -4.65
CA GLU A 117 -5.05 7.50 -5.64
C GLU A 117 -5.95 6.26 -5.76
N ARG A 118 -5.96 5.67 -6.95
CA ARG A 118 -6.52 4.35 -7.25
C ARG A 118 -5.57 3.64 -8.19
N GLY A 119 -5.30 2.36 -7.94
CA GLY A 119 -4.49 1.52 -8.81
C GLY A 119 -4.93 0.06 -8.77
N ALA A 120 -4.40 -0.72 -9.70
CA ALA A 120 -4.37 -2.17 -9.52
C ALA A 120 -3.40 -2.45 -8.37
N ALA A 121 -3.84 -3.20 -7.38
CA ALA A 121 -2.94 -3.80 -6.42
C ALA A 121 -1.93 -4.61 -7.22
N GLU A 122 -0.65 -4.47 -6.90
CA GLU A 122 0.36 -5.35 -7.43
C GLU A 122 0.06 -6.74 -6.84
N GLY A 123 -0.81 -7.48 -7.54
CA GLY A 123 -0.79 -8.93 -7.47
C GLY A 123 0.66 -9.36 -7.71
N GLU A 124 1.10 -10.42 -7.03
CA GLU A 124 2.43 -11.02 -7.20
C GLU A 124 2.93 -10.72 -8.62
N ILE A 125 3.85 -9.76 -8.77
CA ILE A 125 4.36 -9.43 -10.09
C ILE A 125 4.99 -10.74 -10.54
N PRO A 126 4.46 -11.40 -11.58
CA PRO A 126 5.10 -12.60 -12.06
C PRO A 126 6.51 -12.18 -12.44
N ASP A 127 7.49 -12.88 -11.87
CA ASP A 127 8.90 -12.79 -12.26
C ASP A 127 8.97 -13.15 -13.75
N ILE A 128 8.86 -12.13 -14.59
CA ILE A 128 8.74 -12.19 -16.04
C ILE A 128 10.12 -12.39 -16.63
N ASP A 129 11.16 -11.84 -15.99
CA ASP A 129 12.55 -11.97 -16.44
C ASP A 129 13.31 -13.16 -15.82
N ASP A 130 12.68 -13.91 -14.92
CA ASP A 130 13.12 -15.17 -14.27
C ASP A 130 14.42 -14.99 -13.47
N ASP A 131 14.57 -13.84 -12.80
CA ASP A 131 15.74 -13.50 -11.99
C ASP A 131 15.62 -13.90 -10.50
N GLY A 132 14.42 -14.32 -10.09
CA GLY A 132 14.08 -14.78 -8.74
C GLY A 132 13.56 -13.69 -7.81
N VAL A 133 13.39 -12.44 -8.28
CA VAL A 133 12.96 -11.28 -7.50
C VAL A 133 11.90 -10.48 -8.26
N PRO A 134 10.62 -10.59 -7.88
CA PRO A 134 9.58 -9.72 -8.43
C PRO A 134 9.87 -8.23 -8.20
N ASP A 135 10.06 -7.46 -9.27
CA ASP A 135 10.36 -6.03 -9.20
C ASP A 135 9.85 -5.19 -10.41
N ILE A 136 10.23 -3.90 -10.47
CA ILE A 136 9.76 -2.96 -11.50
C ILE A 136 10.27 -3.31 -12.92
N TRP A 137 11.31 -4.11 -13.03
CA TRP A 137 11.92 -4.55 -14.29
C TRP A 137 11.14 -5.70 -14.95
N ASP A 138 10.34 -6.44 -14.19
CA ASP A 138 9.38 -7.43 -14.72
C ASP A 138 8.31 -6.79 -15.63
N LEU A 139 8.02 -5.50 -15.41
CA LEU A 139 7.09 -4.72 -16.23
C LEU A 139 7.75 -4.17 -17.50
N ASP A 140 9.07 -4.25 -17.62
CA ASP A 140 9.84 -3.79 -18.78
C ASP A 140 10.18 -4.95 -19.73
N ASN A 141 9.38 -5.08 -20.79
CA ASN A 141 9.59 -6.06 -21.86
C ASN A 141 10.85 -5.81 -22.72
N SER A 142 11.69 -4.83 -22.35
CA SER A 142 13.00 -4.56 -22.96
C SER A 142 14.19 -5.01 -22.11
N THR A 143 13.96 -5.55 -20.90
CA THR A 143 14.99 -6.20 -20.08
C THR A 143 15.39 -7.53 -20.74
N PRO A 144 16.63 -7.68 -21.25
CA PRO A 144 17.08 -8.94 -21.84
C PRO A 144 17.27 -9.98 -20.74
N ALA A 145 16.84 -11.23 -20.99
CA ALA A 145 17.09 -12.35 -20.09
C ALA A 145 18.57 -12.41 -19.65
N GLY A 146 18.83 -12.43 -18.34
CA GLY A 146 20.19 -12.48 -17.76
C GLY A 146 20.66 -11.22 -17.02
N TYR A 147 19.77 -10.28 -16.72
CA TYR A 147 20.02 -9.25 -15.71
C TYR A 147 20.03 -9.88 -14.31
N TRP A 148 20.93 -9.46 -13.43
CA TRP A 148 20.92 -9.87 -12.01
C TRP A 148 20.62 -8.65 -11.16
N THR A 149 19.63 -8.79 -10.29
CA THR A 149 19.16 -7.70 -9.44
C THR A 149 19.61 -7.93 -8.00
N ASP A 150 20.07 -6.87 -7.32
CA ASP A 150 20.30 -6.92 -5.88
C ASP A 150 18.97 -6.95 -5.10
N SER A 151 19.02 -7.21 -3.80
CA SER A 151 17.82 -7.24 -2.94
C SER A 151 17.07 -5.90 -2.86
N ASP A 152 17.63 -4.83 -3.43
CA ASP A 152 17.04 -3.49 -3.47
C ASP A 152 16.42 -3.18 -4.86
N GLY A 153 16.37 -4.13 -5.80
CA GLY A 153 15.83 -3.88 -7.15
C GLY A 153 16.81 -3.22 -8.11
N ARG A 154 18.13 -3.21 -7.80
CA ARG A 154 19.16 -2.67 -8.70
C ARG A 154 19.74 -3.76 -9.58
N GLY A 155 19.32 -3.78 -10.84
CA GLY A 155 19.82 -4.67 -11.88
C GLY A 155 21.24 -4.34 -12.38
N ARG A 156 22.05 -5.38 -12.63
CA ARG A 156 23.31 -5.32 -13.40
C ARG A 156 23.35 -6.43 -14.44
N MET A 157 23.71 -6.09 -15.69
CA MET A 157 23.86 -7.05 -16.78
C MET A 157 25.10 -7.93 -16.56
N TRP A 158 24.95 -9.25 -16.64
CA TRP A 158 26.10 -10.17 -16.55
C TRP A 158 27.10 -9.91 -17.67
N GLY A 159 28.32 -9.50 -17.28
CA GLY A 159 29.41 -9.24 -18.21
C GLY A 159 29.47 -7.81 -18.75
N ASP A 160 28.61 -6.89 -18.30
CA ASP A 160 28.81 -5.45 -18.47
C ASP A 160 29.77 -4.95 -17.39
N MET A 161 31.06 -4.88 -17.76
CA MET A 161 32.14 -4.59 -16.81
C MET A 161 32.44 -3.09 -16.75
N ASN A 162 31.89 -2.31 -17.68
CA ASN A 162 32.08 -0.87 -17.76
C ASN A 162 30.82 -0.05 -17.41
N GLU A 163 29.71 -0.74 -17.08
CA GLU A 163 28.42 -0.18 -16.67
C GLU A 163 27.77 0.70 -17.76
N ASP A 164 27.99 0.40 -19.04
CA ASP A 164 27.44 1.16 -20.17
C ASP A 164 26.11 0.62 -20.73
N GLY A 165 25.62 -0.50 -20.14
CA GLY A 165 24.38 -1.16 -20.50
C GLY A 165 24.46 -2.01 -21.77
N LYS A 166 25.67 -2.35 -22.26
CA LYS A 166 25.87 -3.15 -23.48
C LYS A 166 27.00 -4.16 -23.31
N LEU A 167 26.79 -5.40 -23.77
CA LEU A 167 27.87 -6.38 -23.90
C LEU A 167 28.69 -6.14 -25.16
N THR A 168 29.87 -5.55 -24.99
CA THR A 168 30.78 -5.22 -26.08
C THR A 168 32.16 -5.85 -25.89
N SER A 169 33.04 -5.67 -26.89
CA SER A 169 34.44 -6.05 -26.75
C SER A 169 35.18 -5.22 -25.69
N ALA A 170 34.63 -4.07 -25.27
CA ALA A 170 35.21 -3.27 -24.19
C ALA A 170 35.12 -4.01 -22.84
N ASP A 171 34.01 -4.70 -22.60
CA ASP A 171 33.79 -5.47 -21.36
C ASP A 171 34.72 -6.68 -21.27
N ALA A 172 34.90 -7.38 -22.39
CA ALA A 172 35.87 -8.46 -22.50
C ALA A 172 37.31 -7.96 -22.25
N LEU A 173 37.63 -6.74 -22.67
CA LEU A 173 38.93 -6.13 -22.42
C LEU A 173 39.15 -5.80 -20.94
N MET A 174 38.13 -5.30 -20.25
CA MET A 174 38.17 -5.04 -18.79
C MET A 174 38.46 -6.33 -18.00
N LEU A 175 37.84 -7.45 -18.37
CA LEU A 175 38.14 -8.76 -17.80
C LEU A 175 39.58 -9.20 -18.07
N LEU A 176 40.05 -9.05 -19.30
CA LEU A 176 41.44 -9.39 -19.65
C LEU A 176 42.45 -8.54 -18.88
N GLN A 177 42.21 -7.24 -18.74
CA GLN A 177 43.06 -6.32 -17.97
C GLN A 177 43.09 -6.71 -16.49
N ALA A 178 41.93 -6.96 -15.89
CA ALA A 178 41.83 -7.39 -14.49
C ALA A 178 42.53 -8.74 -14.24
N VAL A 179 42.50 -9.66 -15.20
CA VAL A 179 43.24 -10.94 -15.14
C VAL A 179 44.74 -10.71 -15.28
N VAL A 180 45.18 -9.88 -16.24
CA VAL A 180 46.60 -9.57 -16.46
C VAL A 180 47.21 -8.88 -15.24
N GLU A 181 46.50 -7.96 -14.58
CA GLU A 181 46.95 -7.34 -13.33
C GLU A 181 47.06 -8.31 -12.15
N LYS A 182 46.36 -9.45 -12.21
CA LYS A 182 46.39 -10.50 -11.18
C LYS A 182 47.34 -11.66 -11.49
N ILE A 183 47.93 -11.72 -12.68
CA ILE A 183 48.93 -12.72 -13.02
C ILE A 183 50.30 -12.19 -12.59
N ASP A 184 50.82 -12.73 -11.48
CA ASP A 184 52.22 -12.58 -11.11
C ASP A 184 53.05 -13.49 -12.04
N ILE A 185 53.80 -12.90 -12.98
CA ILE A 185 54.66 -13.64 -13.90
C ILE A 185 56.01 -13.85 -13.20
N GLY A 186 56.02 -14.73 -12.19
CA GLY A 186 57.23 -15.23 -11.53
C GLY A 186 57.96 -16.27 -12.37
#